data_AF-A0A6J8ABA2-F1
#
_entry.id   AF-A0A6J8ABA2-F1
#
_cell.length_a   1.000
_cell.length_b   1.000
_cell.length_c   1.000
_cell.angle_alpha   90.00
_cell.angle_beta   90.00
_cell.angle_gamma   90.00
#
_symmetry.space_group_name_H-M   'P 1'
#
loop_
_entity.id
_entity.type
_entity.pdbx_description
1 polymer ?
#
loop_
_entity_poly.entity_id
_entity_poly.type
_entity_poly.pdbx_seq_one_letter_code
_entity_poly.pdbx_strand_id
1 'polypeptide(L)'
;MWLLTSLEGPNCGKKCYSVKTRQFLHETFVENWKAQIFYSPKSINYRIYKTEFGLEKYLSVLPPDLMYNIIKLRCGNQKLKIEAGRFFTIDRSERICDLCDKEQLGDEFHIFNWNVCSAERHEFIPVHIYNDSNIISLSEIMNSHDKYTLVGLAKFCKIVMSVFK
;
A
#
# COMPACT_ATOMS: atom_id res chain seq x y z
N MET A 1 43.40 -12.45 0.37
CA MET A 1 43.30 -12.29 1.83
C MET A 1 41.86 -12.66 2.21
N TRP A 2 41.68 -13.94 2.59
CA TRP A 2 40.59 -14.60 3.33
C TRP A 2 39.15 -14.06 3.14
N LEU A 3 38.17 -14.80 2.62
CA LEU A 3 37.63 -16.04 3.22
C LEU A 3 36.84 -16.89 2.19
N LEU A 4 37.47 -17.92 1.63
CA LEU A 4 36.81 -19.14 1.16
C LEU A 4 37.56 -20.33 1.76
N THR A 5 37.54 -20.43 3.08
CA THR A 5 38.08 -21.57 3.80
C THR A 5 37.06 -22.10 4.79
N SER A 6 36.91 -23.43 4.74
CA SER A 6 36.26 -24.29 5.73
C SER A 6 34.78 -24.61 5.50
N LEU A 7 34.52 -25.53 4.56
CA LEU A 7 33.34 -26.41 4.62
C LEU A 7 33.77 -27.89 4.54
N GLU A 8 34.70 -28.29 5.40
CA GLU A 8 34.90 -29.69 5.74
C GLU A 8 34.61 -29.85 7.24
N GLY A 9 33.37 -30.23 7.53
CA GLY A 9 32.86 -30.53 8.87
C GLY A 9 31.78 -31.61 8.77
N PRO A 10 31.63 -32.46 9.80
CA PRO A 10 31.02 -33.78 9.70
C PRO A 10 29.52 -33.69 9.35
N ASN A 11 29.13 -34.38 8.28
CA ASN A 11 27.79 -34.81 7.80
C ASN A 11 26.51 -34.13 8.35
N CYS A 12 26.57 -32.84 8.67
CA CYS A 12 25.49 -31.93 9.07
C CYS A 12 25.37 -30.78 8.03
N GLY A 13 26.27 -30.76 7.03
CA GLY A 13 26.51 -29.64 6.13
C GLY A 13 25.40 -29.36 5.09
N LYS A 14 24.70 -30.37 4.58
CA LYS A 14 23.73 -30.16 3.48
C LYS A 14 22.48 -29.39 3.94
N LYS A 15 21.92 -29.74 5.09
CA LYS A 15 20.72 -29.09 5.65
C LYS A 15 21.05 -27.67 6.12
N CYS A 16 22.18 -27.47 6.79
CA CYS A 16 22.65 -26.15 7.23
C CYS A 16 22.97 -25.22 6.05
N TYR A 17 23.63 -25.73 5.00
CA TYR A 17 23.89 -24.98 3.77
C TYR A 17 22.59 -24.56 3.07
N SER A 18 21.63 -25.49 2.91
CA SER A 18 20.34 -25.16 2.28
C SER A 18 19.54 -24.08 3.04
N VAL A 19 19.62 -24.07 4.37
CA VAL A 19 18.96 -23.06 5.21
C VAL A 19 19.60 -21.70 5.02
N LYS A 20 20.95 -21.64 5.03
CA LYS A 20 21.70 -20.40 4.79
C LYS A 20 21.44 -19.83 3.40
N THR A 21 21.43 -20.67 2.36
CA THR A 21 21.10 -20.25 1.00
C THR A 21 19.67 -19.73 0.91
N ARG A 22 18.69 -20.41 1.51
CA ARG A 22 17.30 -19.95 1.52
C ARG A 22 17.14 -18.60 2.22
N GLN A 23 17.78 -18.43 3.37
CA GLN A 23 17.75 -17.17 4.11
C GLN A 23 18.35 -16.03 3.31
N PHE A 24 19.53 -16.24 2.74
CA PHE A 24 20.21 -15.25 1.90
C PHE A 24 19.37 -14.84 0.68
N LEU A 25 18.75 -15.81 -0.01
CA LEU A 25 17.87 -15.54 -1.16
C LEU A 25 16.64 -14.72 -0.74
N HIS A 26 16.04 -15.05 0.40
CA HIS A 26 14.91 -14.32 0.94
C HIS A 26 15.28 -12.89 1.32
N GLU A 27 16.38 -12.68 2.06
CA GLU A 27 16.87 -11.36 2.44
C GLU A 27 17.21 -10.50 1.21
N THR A 28 17.95 -11.08 0.26
CA THR A 28 18.29 -10.40 -1.00
C THR A 28 17.03 -9.99 -1.76
N PHE A 29 16.02 -10.86 -1.81
CA PHE A 29 14.74 -10.54 -2.44
C PHE A 29 14.01 -9.40 -1.72
N VAL A 30 13.92 -9.45 -0.39
CA VAL A 30 13.24 -8.43 0.42
C VAL A 30 13.92 -7.07 0.26
N GLU A 31 15.25 -7.01 0.26
CA GLU A 31 15.97 -5.75 0.07
C GLU A 31 15.79 -5.18 -1.34
N ASN A 32 15.82 -6.04 -2.37
CA ASN A 32 15.51 -5.62 -3.73
C ASN A 32 14.06 -5.11 -3.86
N TRP A 33 13.10 -5.75 -3.20
CA TRP A 33 11.71 -5.32 -3.15
C TRP A 33 11.55 -3.94 -2.47
N LYS A 34 12.22 -3.72 -1.33
CA LYS A 34 12.25 -2.42 -0.65
C LYS A 34 12.83 -1.33 -1.55
N ALA A 35 13.96 -1.61 -2.22
CA ALA A 35 14.58 -0.68 -3.16
C ALA A 35 13.63 -0.31 -4.31
N GLN A 36 12.96 -1.30 -4.94
CA GLN A 36 12.00 -1.04 -6.02
C GLN A 36 10.85 -0.14 -5.56
N ILE A 37 10.29 -0.38 -4.37
CA ILE A 37 9.23 0.47 -3.81
C ILE A 37 9.76 1.88 -3.53
N PHE A 38 10.94 2.00 -2.92
CA PHE A 38 11.48 3.28 -2.52
C PHE A 38 11.74 4.20 -3.71
N TYR A 39 12.33 3.65 -4.78
CA TYR A 39 12.69 4.41 -5.99
C TYR A 39 11.55 4.55 -6.99
N SER A 40 10.47 3.79 -6.85
CA SER A 40 9.33 3.86 -7.77
C SER A 40 8.47 5.10 -7.52
N PRO A 41 8.30 6.00 -8.50
CA PRO A 41 7.37 7.13 -8.39
C PRO A 41 5.91 6.69 -8.21
N LYS A 42 5.57 5.45 -8.60
CA LYS A 42 4.24 4.85 -8.39
C LYS A 42 3.95 4.60 -6.91
N SER A 43 4.99 4.35 -6.12
CA SER A 43 4.84 3.76 -4.79
C SER A 43 4.99 4.78 -3.67
N ILE A 44 4.86 6.08 -3.98
CA ILE A 44 5.05 7.17 -3.01
C ILE A 44 4.11 7.04 -1.81
N ASN A 45 2.82 6.78 -2.05
CA ASN A 45 1.86 6.55 -0.97
C ASN A 45 1.93 5.10 -0.47
N TYR A 46 2.17 4.14 -1.37
CA TYR A 46 2.28 2.72 -1.02
C TYR A 46 3.36 2.44 0.04
N ARG A 47 4.53 3.09 -0.07
CA ARG A 47 5.66 2.92 0.86
C ARG A 47 5.41 3.51 2.25
N ILE A 48 4.38 4.35 2.42
CA ILE A 48 4.01 4.91 3.73
C ILE A 48 3.47 3.80 4.65
N TYR A 49 2.69 2.87 4.08
CA TYR A 49 2.04 1.82 4.85
C TYR A 49 2.65 0.43 4.58
N LYS A 50 3.14 0.14 3.38
CA LYS A 50 3.79 -1.14 3.09
C LYS A 50 5.28 -1.09 3.38
N THR A 51 5.65 -1.26 4.65
CA THR A 51 7.06 -1.28 5.09
C THR A 51 7.68 -2.68 5.09
N GLU A 52 6.86 -3.70 5.40
CA GLU A 52 7.32 -5.09 5.51
C GLU A 52 6.86 -5.95 4.34
N PHE A 53 7.76 -6.81 3.85
CA PHE A 53 7.39 -7.81 2.86
C PHE A 53 6.57 -8.93 3.52
N GLY A 54 5.41 -9.27 2.95
CA GLY A 54 4.55 -10.30 3.51
C GLY A 54 3.08 -10.14 3.13
N LEU A 55 2.28 -11.11 3.57
CA LEU A 55 0.83 -11.15 3.37
C LEU A 55 0.15 -10.09 4.25
N GLU A 56 -0.80 -9.37 3.65
CA GLU A 56 -1.58 -8.33 4.32
C GLU A 56 -2.81 -8.90 5.01
N LYS A 57 -3.17 -8.33 6.19
CA LYS A 57 -4.26 -8.85 7.00
C LYS A 57 -5.60 -8.86 6.26
N TYR A 58 -5.91 -7.81 5.51
CA TYR A 58 -7.17 -7.67 4.77
C TYR A 58 -7.41 -8.80 3.75
N LEU A 59 -6.35 -9.40 3.20
CA LEU A 59 -6.45 -10.52 2.26
C LEU A 59 -6.95 -11.82 2.91
N SER A 60 -6.77 -11.93 4.23
CA SER A 60 -7.13 -13.14 4.99
C SER A 60 -8.46 -13.05 5.74
N VAL A 61 -8.99 -11.84 5.97
CA VAL A 61 -10.16 -11.62 6.83
C VAL A 61 -11.41 -11.12 6.10
N LEU A 62 -11.24 -10.54 4.91
CA LEU A 62 -12.35 -10.01 4.13
C LEU A 62 -12.82 -11.00 3.06
N PRO A 63 -14.14 -11.02 2.75
CA PRO A 63 -14.63 -11.71 1.57
C PRO A 63 -14.12 -11.04 0.28
N PRO A 64 -14.10 -11.77 -0.86
CA PRO A 64 -13.49 -11.27 -2.09
C PRO A 64 -14.02 -9.92 -2.58
N ASP A 65 -15.34 -9.72 -2.52
CA ASP A 65 -16.02 -8.49 -2.97
C ASP A 65 -15.54 -7.23 -2.24
N LEU A 66 -15.28 -7.32 -0.94
CA LEU A 66 -14.72 -6.23 -0.13
C LEU A 66 -13.22 -6.12 -0.31
N MET A 67 -12.51 -7.25 -0.30
CA MET A 67 -11.07 -7.33 -0.47
C MET A 67 -10.61 -6.63 -1.76
N TYR A 68 -11.31 -6.86 -2.88
CA TYR A 68 -10.96 -6.25 -4.16
C TYR A 68 -10.98 -4.72 -4.16
N ASN A 69 -11.82 -4.09 -3.34
CA ASN A 69 -11.87 -2.63 -3.26
C ASN A 69 -10.60 -2.07 -2.60
N ILE A 70 -10.06 -2.75 -1.58
CA ILE A 70 -8.78 -2.37 -0.96
C ILE A 70 -7.61 -2.66 -1.91
N ILE A 71 -7.64 -3.82 -2.60
CA ILE A 71 -6.59 -4.17 -3.59
C ILE A 71 -6.50 -3.10 -4.67
N LYS A 72 -7.64 -2.66 -5.23
CA LYS A 72 -7.65 -1.63 -6.26
C LYS A 72 -6.91 -0.38 -5.80
N LEU A 73 -7.24 0.13 -4.61
CA LEU A 73 -6.60 1.31 -4.04
C LEU A 73 -5.10 1.09 -3.84
N ARG A 74 -4.71 -0.04 -3.24
CA ARG A 74 -3.29 -0.33 -2.94
C ARG A 74 -2.43 -0.54 -4.19
N CYS A 75 -3.01 -1.05 -5.27
CA CYS A 75 -2.29 -1.37 -6.50
C CYS A 75 -2.27 -0.22 -7.53
N GLY A 76 -2.92 0.90 -7.26
CA GLY A 76 -3.05 1.97 -8.26
C GLY A 76 -3.97 1.54 -9.42
N ASN A 77 -4.98 0.71 -9.17
CA ASN A 77 -5.97 0.29 -10.16
C ASN A 77 -7.30 1.05 -9.98
N GLN A 78 -7.19 2.36 -9.89
CA GLN A 78 -8.29 3.30 -9.72
C GLN A 78 -8.09 4.48 -10.67
N LYS A 79 -9.17 5.17 -11.01
CA LYS A 79 -9.15 6.29 -11.96
C LYS A 79 -8.82 7.64 -11.33
N LEU A 80 -8.08 7.62 -10.21
CA LEU A 80 -7.58 8.84 -9.57
C LEU A 80 -6.66 9.59 -10.54
N LYS A 81 -6.63 10.92 -10.45
CA LYS A 81 -5.81 11.77 -11.33
C LYS A 81 -4.33 11.42 -11.25
N ILE A 82 -3.84 11.00 -10.07
CA ILE A 82 -2.46 10.55 -9.89
C ILE A 82 -2.09 9.39 -10.83
N GLU A 83 -3.02 8.45 -11.06
CA GLU A 83 -2.83 7.28 -11.92
C GLU A 83 -3.24 7.56 -13.36
N ALA A 84 -4.40 8.19 -13.58
CA ALA A 84 -4.89 8.53 -14.92
C ALA A 84 -3.90 9.45 -15.67
N GLY A 85 -3.38 10.48 -15.00
CA GLY A 85 -2.43 11.42 -15.60
C GLY A 85 -1.10 10.78 -16.04
N ARG A 86 -0.77 9.58 -15.55
CA ARG A 86 0.44 8.85 -16.00
C ARG A 86 0.34 8.36 -17.42
N PHE A 87 -0.85 7.90 -17.82
CA PHE A 87 -1.09 7.42 -19.19
C PHE A 87 -1.03 8.55 -20.21
N PHE A 88 -1.20 9.79 -19.76
CA PHE A 88 -1.14 11.00 -20.57
C PHE A 88 0.16 11.80 -20.38
N THR A 89 1.15 11.26 -19.65
CA THR A 89 2.44 11.92 -19.40
C THR A 89 2.31 13.31 -18.75
N ILE A 90 1.26 13.52 -17.94
CA ILE A 90 1.06 14.75 -17.16
C ILE A 90 2.04 14.74 -15.99
N ASP A 91 2.69 15.87 -15.69
CA ASP A 91 3.60 15.96 -14.55
C ASP A 91 2.88 15.64 -13.24
N ARG A 92 3.57 15.02 -12.29
CA ARG A 92 2.94 14.64 -11.01
C ARG A 92 2.31 15.84 -10.32
N SER A 93 2.98 16.99 -10.30
CA SER A 93 2.49 18.20 -9.64
C SER A 93 1.21 18.76 -10.27
N GLU A 94 0.93 18.42 -11.53
CA GLU A 94 -0.24 18.87 -12.29
C GLU A 94 -1.42 17.89 -12.23
N ARG A 95 -1.27 16.73 -11.56
CA ARG A 95 -2.32 15.70 -11.44
C ARG A 95 -3.33 16.06 -10.34
N ILE A 96 -3.91 17.24 -10.46
CA ILE A 96 -4.83 17.82 -9.50
C ILE A 96 -6.20 17.14 -9.59
N CYS A 97 -6.83 16.92 -8.44
CA CYS A 97 -8.20 16.42 -8.36
C CYS A 97 -9.18 17.44 -8.95
N ASP A 98 -9.92 17.04 -9.97
CA ASP A 98 -10.93 17.86 -10.66
C ASP A 98 -12.30 17.87 -9.96
N LEU A 99 -12.43 17.08 -8.90
CA LEU A 99 -13.66 16.97 -8.12
C LEU A 99 -13.55 17.63 -6.75
N CYS A 100 -12.44 18.33 -6.47
CA CYS A 100 -12.28 19.06 -5.21
C CYS A 100 -11.92 20.53 -5.49
N ASP A 101 -12.40 21.43 -4.64
CA ASP A 101 -12.15 22.87 -4.77
C ASP A 101 -10.79 23.30 -4.17
N LYS A 102 -9.95 22.34 -3.76
CA LYS A 102 -8.73 22.62 -2.98
C LYS A 102 -7.44 22.68 -3.81
N GLU A 103 -7.53 22.52 -5.14
CA GLU A 103 -6.36 22.42 -6.04
C GLU A 103 -5.28 21.45 -5.51
N GLN A 104 -5.72 20.32 -4.93
CA GLN A 104 -4.84 19.33 -4.34
C GLN A 104 -4.53 18.21 -5.31
N LEU A 105 -3.36 17.60 -5.14
CA LEU A 105 -2.98 16.38 -5.84
C LEU A 105 -4.05 15.30 -5.63
N GLY A 106 -4.60 14.74 -6.72
CA GLY A 106 -5.63 13.71 -6.68
C GLY A 106 -5.06 12.31 -6.48
N ASP A 107 -4.39 12.08 -5.35
CA ASP A 107 -3.75 10.81 -5.01
C ASP A 107 -4.53 9.98 -3.97
N GLU A 108 -3.98 8.82 -3.58
CA GLU A 108 -4.63 7.93 -2.62
C GLU A 108 -4.76 8.53 -1.22
N PHE A 109 -3.91 9.49 -0.86
CA PHE A 109 -4.03 10.20 0.42
C PHE A 109 -5.17 11.22 0.37
N HIS A 110 -5.34 11.91 -0.76
CA HIS A 110 -6.38 12.91 -0.97
C HIS A 110 -7.79 12.39 -0.65
N ILE A 111 -8.10 11.12 -0.97
CA ILE A 111 -9.45 10.56 -0.74
C ILE A 111 -9.88 10.60 0.73
N PHE A 112 -8.94 10.55 1.67
CA PHE A 112 -9.21 10.61 3.11
C PHE A 112 -9.48 12.05 3.60
N ASN A 113 -9.11 13.06 2.81
CA ASN A 113 -9.29 14.48 3.09
C ASN A 113 -10.31 15.19 2.17
N TRP A 114 -10.92 14.42 1.28
CA TRP A 114 -11.72 14.94 0.18
C TRP A 114 -13.16 15.24 0.60
N ASN A 115 -13.64 16.45 0.34
CA ASN A 115 -14.95 16.90 0.82
C ASN A 115 -16.15 16.19 0.17
N VAL A 116 -15.99 15.68 -1.07
CA VAL A 116 -17.10 15.08 -1.84
C VAL A 116 -17.68 13.85 -1.17
N CYS A 117 -16.85 12.98 -0.60
CA CYS A 117 -17.30 11.78 0.12
C CYS A 117 -17.27 11.98 1.64
N SER A 118 -17.58 13.18 2.13
CA SER A 118 -17.46 13.51 3.56
C SER A 118 -18.46 12.74 4.43
N ALA A 119 -19.70 12.60 3.98
CA ALA A 119 -20.72 11.84 4.70
C ALA A 119 -20.33 10.36 4.81
N GLU A 120 -19.89 9.75 3.71
CA GLU A 120 -19.49 8.36 3.65
C GLU A 120 -18.18 8.11 4.41
N ARG A 121 -17.27 9.08 4.43
CA ARG A 121 -16.10 9.02 5.30
C ARG A 121 -16.50 9.00 6.77
N HIS A 122 -17.42 9.86 7.20
CA HIS A 122 -17.91 9.86 8.59
C HIS A 122 -18.66 8.57 8.94
N GLU A 123 -19.30 7.92 7.96
CA GLU A 123 -19.99 6.65 8.17
C GLU A 123 -19.03 5.46 8.30
N PHE A 124 -18.00 5.39 7.43
CA PHE A 124 -17.19 4.17 7.28
C PHE A 124 -15.78 4.26 7.86
N ILE A 125 -15.25 5.46 8.09
CA ILE A 125 -13.86 5.68 8.50
C ILE A 125 -13.85 6.14 9.96
N PRO A 126 -12.99 5.56 10.83
CA PRO A 126 -12.89 5.99 12.22
C PRO A 126 -12.57 7.48 12.37
N VAL A 127 -13.18 8.12 13.37
CA VAL A 127 -13.14 9.58 13.59
C VAL A 127 -11.71 10.13 13.71
N HIS A 128 -10.84 9.43 14.43
CA HIS A 128 -9.45 9.87 14.61
C HIS A 128 -8.63 9.84 13.33
N ILE A 129 -9.01 9.02 12.33
CA ILE A 129 -8.30 8.92 11.06
C ILE A 129 -8.54 10.17 10.22
N TYR A 130 -9.79 10.68 10.16
CA TYR A 130 -10.12 11.80 9.29
C TYR A 130 -10.04 13.18 9.95
N ASN A 131 -10.01 13.25 11.28
CA ASN A 131 -9.78 14.50 12.00
C ASN A 131 -8.33 14.96 11.90
N ASP A 132 -7.39 14.01 12.03
CA ASP A 132 -5.95 14.25 11.96
C ASP A 132 -5.35 13.59 10.71
N SER A 133 -6.01 13.74 9.56
CA SER A 133 -5.60 13.10 8.31
C SER A 133 -4.17 13.48 7.92
N ASN A 134 -3.25 12.61 8.29
CA ASN A 134 -1.82 12.70 8.07
C ASN A 134 -1.28 11.32 7.66
N ILE A 135 0.02 11.26 7.37
CA ILE A 135 0.64 10.00 6.90
C ILE A 135 0.56 8.86 7.93
N ILE A 136 0.49 9.17 9.23
CA ILE A 136 0.36 8.18 10.31
C ILE A 136 -1.05 7.58 10.28
N SER A 137 -2.08 8.43 10.21
CA SER A 137 -3.48 7.98 10.10
C SER A 137 -3.70 7.13 8.84
N LEU A 138 -3.08 7.50 7.71
CA LEU A 138 -3.11 6.69 6.49
C LEU A 138 -2.46 5.32 6.72
N SER A 139 -1.29 5.29 7.37
CA SER A 139 -0.61 4.04 7.66
C SER A 139 -1.42 3.13 8.59
N GLU A 140 -2.06 3.72 9.60
CA GLU A 140 -2.90 3.02 10.55
C GLU A 140 -4.08 2.33 9.87
N ILE A 141 -4.85 3.05 9.05
CA ILE A 141 -6.03 2.47 8.40
C ILE A 141 -5.65 1.42 7.35
N MET A 142 -4.58 1.66 6.59
CA MET A 142 -4.13 0.75 5.53
C MET A 142 -3.52 -0.55 6.08
N ASN A 143 -3.02 -0.54 7.32
CA ASN A 143 -2.47 -1.68 8.05
C ASN A 143 -3.37 -2.16 9.21
N SER A 144 -4.65 -1.77 9.22
CA SER A 144 -5.55 -2.16 10.30
C SER A 144 -5.70 -3.68 10.37
N HIS A 145 -5.71 -4.19 11.60
CA HIS A 145 -5.99 -5.60 11.88
C HIS A 145 -7.43 -5.84 12.32
N ASP A 146 -8.17 -4.77 12.58
CA ASP A 146 -9.56 -4.82 12.98
C ASP A 146 -10.47 -5.05 11.75
N LYS A 147 -11.26 -6.12 11.81
CA LYS A 147 -12.13 -6.53 10.70
C LYS A 147 -13.18 -5.46 10.39
N TYR A 148 -13.72 -4.78 11.40
CA TYR A 148 -14.76 -3.77 11.19
C TYR A 148 -14.20 -2.54 10.47
N THR A 149 -13.03 -2.08 10.88
CA THR A 149 -12.27 -1.00 10.22
C THR A 149 -11.97 -1.36 8.77
N LEU A 150 -11.52 -2.59 8.51
CA LEU A 150 -11.23 -3.05 7.15
C LEU A 150 -12.50 -3.15 6.27
N VAL A 151 -13.64 -3.57 6.84
CA VAL A 151 -14.92 -3.55 6.13
C VAL A 151 -15.35 -2.11 5.81
N GLY A 152 -15.20 -1.19 6.75
CA GLY A 152 -15.46 0.23 6.55
C GLY A 152 -14.59 0.81 5.43
N LEU A 153 -13.27 0.59 5.50
CA LEU A 153 -12.33 0.99 4.45
C LEU A 153 -12.72 0.44 3.08
N ALA A 154 -13.07 -0.85 3.00
CA ALA A 154 -13.47 -1.47 1.73
C ALA A 154 -14.74 -0.84 1.14
N LYS A 155 -15.75 -0.55 1.98
CA LYS A 155 -16.98 0.12 1.55
C LYS A 155 -16.71 1.56 1.09
N PHE A 156 -15.91 2.29 1.84
CA PHE A 156 -15.50 3.64 1.48
C PHE A 156 -14.74 3.67 0.15
N CYS A 157 -13.76 2.76 -0.04
CA CYS A 157 -13.02 2.62 -1.30
C CYS A 157 -13.96 2.37 -2.48
N LYS A 158 -14.96 1.50 -2.32
CA LYS A 158 -15.94 1.22 -3.37
C LYS A 158 -16.70 2.47 -3.79
N ILE A 159 -17.14 3.29 -2.82
CA ILE A 159 -17.88 4.52 -3.08
C ILE A 159 -16.97 5.53 -3.77
N VAL A 160 -15.80 5.81 -3.20
CA VAL A 160 -14.81 6.74 -3.77
C VAL A 160 -14.50 6.37 -5.22
N MET A 161 -14.22 5.09 -5.50
CA MET A 161 -13.91 4.63 -6.85
C MET A 161 -15.08 4.75 -7.83
N SER A 162 -16.33 4.74 -7.34
CA SER A 162 -17.51 4.94 -8.19
C SER A 162 -17.71 6.41 -8.62
N VAL A 163 -17.09 7.36 -7.92
CA VAL A 163 -17.16 8.78 -8.27
C VAL A 163 -16.32 9.08 -9.51
N PHE A 164 -15.19 8.37 -9.68
CA PHE A 164 -14.31 8.54 -10.84
C PHE A 164 -14.85 7.71 -12.02
N LYS A 165 -15.34 8.41 -13.05
CA LYS A 165 -15.97 7.80 -14.24
C LYS A 165 -15.00 7.09 -15.18
#